data_AF-A0A818TV69-F1
#
_entry.id   AF-A0A818TV69-F1
#
_cell.length_a   1.000
_cell.length_b   1.000
_cell.length_c   1.000
_cell.angle_alpha   90.00
_cell.angle_beta   90.00
_cell.angle_gamma   90.00
#
_symmetry.space_group_name_H-M   'P 1'
#
loop_
_entity.id
_entity.type
_entity.pdbx_description
1 polymer ?
#
loop_
_entity_poly.entity_id
_entity_poly.type
_entity_poly.pdbx_seq_one_letter_code
_entity_poly.pdbx_strand_id
1 'polypeptide(L)'
;MSNSNQSMQVLSIDVGCVATGYSHLDRAPCSAAIVNDRREILFDSLIEPDKPVVSDLFPFSGVHKVDLRRAPSFDEVIKKVINILHSFFTPTTLIVGQSIMSDINWMKLEEGVHCNALIGLGGEFTTFDPKYSNNNDKGQSKLEQAHRALLRAPTKILPFGRFNGVYEKVCLSAFNRGYCRCGQSLVNELHKRPK
;
A
#
# COMPACT_ATOMS: atom_id res chain seq x y z
N MET A 1 -22.70 -18.07 -32.11
CA MET A 1 -21.85 -17.02 -31.50
C MET A 1 -22.15 -17.00 -30.01
N SER A 2 -21.31 -17.63 -29.20
CA SER A 2 -21.49 -17.68 -27.75
C SER A 2 -21.08 -16.34 -27.15
N ASN A 3 -22.05 -15.55 -26.66
CA ASN A 3 -21.79 -14.46 -25.73
C ASN A 3 -21.30 -15.06 -24.41
N SER A 4 -20.00 -15.33 -24.32
CA SER A 4 -19.37 -15.55 -23.02
C SER A 4 -19.39 -14.21 -22.30
N ASN A 5 -20.33 -14.08 -21.36
CA ASN A 5 -20.41 -12.96 -20.43
C ASN A 5 -19.16 -13.06 -19.54
N GLN A 6 -18.05 -12.49 -20.00
CA GLN A 6 -16.75 -12.62 -19.34
C GLN A 6 -16.81 -11.75 -18.08
N SER A 7 -17.09 -12.38 -16.94
CA SER A 7 -17.22 -11.70 -15.66
C SER A 7 -15.90 -11.01 -15.33
N MET A 8 -15.96 -9.70 -15.10
CA MET A 8 -14.84 -8.90 -14.63
C MET A 8 -14.28 -9.53 -13.35
N GLN A 9 -12.96 -9.76 -13.33
CA GLN A 9 -12.26 -10.25 -12.14
C GLN A 9 -11.65 -9.04 -11.44
N VAL A 10 -11.99 -8.82 -10.17
CA VAL A 10 -11.39 -7.75 -9.37
C VAL A 10 -10.61 -8.36 -8.23
N LEU A 11 -9.32 -8.04 -8.19
CA LEU A 11 -8.40 -8.45 -7.15
C LEU A 11 -7.91 -7.21 -6.39
N SER A 12 -7.56 -7.38 -5.13
CA SER A 12 -6.85 -6.37 -4.36
C SER A 12 -5.57 -6.96 -3.80
N ILE A 13 -4.48 -6.20 -3.88
CA ILE A 13 -3.19 -6.53 -3.29
C ILE A 13 -2.80 -5.43 -2.31
N ASP A 14 -2.25 -5.83 -1.17
CA ASP A 14 -1.69 -4.95 -0.16
C ASP A 14 -0.32 -5.49 0.28
N VAL A 15 0.68 -4.62 0.35
CA VAL A 15 2.07 -4.97 0.64
C VAL A 15 2.55 -4.17 1.85
N GLY A 16 2.87 -4.88 2.93
CA GLY A 16 3.53 -4.28 4.08
C GLY A 16 5.02 -4.10 3.83
N CYS A 17 5.63 -3.12 4.51
CA CYS A 17 7.08 -2.91 4.45
C CYS A 17 7.70 -2.66 5.81
N VAL A 18 8.99 -2.96 5.89
CA VAL A 18 9.88 -2.60 7.01
C VAL A 18 10.95 -1.62 6.55
N ALA A 19 11.61 -0.99 7.50
CA ALA A 19 12.75 -0.11 7.22
C ALA A 19 14.05 -0.91 7.16
N THR A 20 14.81 -0.72 6.08
CA THR A 20 16.17 -1.26 5.91
C THR A 20 17.25 -0.19 6.07
N GLY A 21 16.83 1.03 6.40
CA GLY A 21 17.66 2.21 6.61
C GLY A 21 16.80 3.35 7.17
N TYR A 22 17.38 4.54 7.31
CA TYR A 22 16.74 5.67 7.99
C TYR A 22 16.03 6.63 7.03
N SER A 23 16.27 6.51 5.72
CA SER A 23 15.55 7.28 4.70
C SER A 23 14.13 6.74 4.50
N HIS A 24 13.27 7.56 3.90
CA HIS A 24 11.95 7.13 3.45
C HIS A 24 12.00 6.21 2.22
N LEU A 25 13.14 6.17 1.52
CA LEU A 25 13.38 5.27 0.40
C LEU A 25 13.96 3.92 0.85
N ASP A 26 14.45 3.82 2.10
CA ASP A 26 15.07 2.60 2.61
C ASP A 26 13.99 1.66 3.16
N ARG A 27 13.25 1.02 2.25
CA ARG A 27 12.16 0.10 2.54
C ARG A 27 12.34 -1.22 1.81
N ALA A 28 11.89 -2.28 2.44
CA ALA A 28 11.74 -3.60 1.81
C ALA A 28 10.37 -4.19 2.15
N PRO A 29 9.75 -4.93 1.21
CA PRO A 29 8.51 -5.67 1.47
C PRO A 29 8.70 -6.66 2.61
N CYS A 30 7.70 -6.78 3.47
CA CYS A 30 7.71 -7.72 4.61
C CYS A 30 6.46 -8.58 4.71
N SER A 31 5.42 -8.26 3.96
CA SER A 31 4.20 -9.05 3.82
C SER A 31 3.52 -8.71 2.49
N ALA A 32 2.74 -9.65 1.98
CA ALA A 32 1.83 -9.41 0.87
C ALA A 32 0.56 -10.24 1.06
N ALA A 33 -0.58 -9.62 0.80
CA ALA A 33 -1.88 -10.28 0.78
C ALA A 33 -2.62 -10.00 -0.53
N ILE A 34 -3.35 -10.99 -1.04
CA ILE A 34 -4.22 -10.85 -2.21
C ILE A 34 -5.61 -11.36 -1.85
N VAL A 35 -6.62 -10.58 -2.16
CA VAL A 35 -8.04 -10.95 -2.01
C VAL A 35 -8.80 -10.72 -3.31
N ASN A 36 -9.93 -11.40 -3.48
CA ASN A 36 -10.88 -11.10 -4.55
C ASN A 36 -12.04 -10.19 -4.08
N ASP A 37 -12.93 -9.85 -5.00
CA ASP A 37 -14.15 -9.05 -4.78
C ASP A 37 -15.14 -9.65 -3.77
N ARG A 38 -15.04 -10.95 -3.50
CA ARG A 38 -15.83 -11.65 -2.47
C ARG A 38 -15.19 -11.63 -1.10
N ARG A 39 -14.01 -11.00 -0.97
CA ARG A 39 -13.18 -10.97 0.25
C ARG A 39 -12.59 -12.34 0.61
N GLU A 40 -12.46 -13.23 -0.36
CA GLU A 40 -11.75 -14.49 -0.17
C GLU A 40 -10.24 -14.21 -0.25
N ILE A 41 -9.48 -14.76 0.69
CA ILE A 41 -8.02 -14.64 0.73
C ILE A 41 -7.44 -15.63 -0.27
N LEU A 42 -6.82 -15.12 -1.32
CA LEU A 42 -6.13 -15.90 -2.34
C LEU A 42 -4.66 -16.11 -1.96
N PHE A 43 -4.08 -15.13 -1.27
CA PHE A 43 -2.70 -15.16 -0.79
C PHE A 43 -2.57 -14.36 0.50
N ASP A 44 -1.77 -14.86 1.43
CA ASP A 44 -1.31 -14.12 2.61
C ASP A 44 0.02 -14.73 3.06
N SER A 45 1.08 -13.93 3.07
CA SER A 45 2.41 -14.37 3.48
C SER A 45 3.25 -13.21 4.00
N LEU A 46 4.06 -13.52 5.01
CA LEU A 46 5.24 -12.72 5.33
C LEU A 46 6.31 -12.88 4.24
N ILE A 47 7.24 -11.93 4.19
CA ILE A 47 8.39 -11.90 3.29
C ILE A 47 9.64 -11.62 4.13
N GLU A 48 10.66 -12.47 4.03
CA GLU A 48 11.96 -12.18 4.61
C GLU A 48 12.69 -11.11 3.76
N PRO A 49 13.02 -9.93 4.32
CA PRO A 49 13.73 -8.89 3.60
C PRO A 49 15.17 -9.31 3.25
N ASP A 50 15.62 -8.92 2.06
CA ASP A 50 16.99 -9.18 1.57
C ASP A 50 18.07 -8.37 2.31
N LYS A 51 17.67 -7.28 2.98
CA LYS A 51 18.54 -6.39 3.73
C LYS A 51 18.23 -6.43 5.23
N PRO A 52 19.22 -6.15 6.10
CA PRO A 52 18.99 -6.04 7.53
C PRO A 52 17.91 -5.02 7.87
N VAL A 53 16.90 -5.46 8.62
CA VAL A 53 15.82 -4.60 9.11
C VAL A 53 16.35 -3.71 10.25
N VAL A 54 16.23 -2.40 10.11
CA VAL A 54 16.59 -1.41 11.16
C VAL A 54 15.41 -1.06 12.06
N SER A 55 14.19 -1.11 11.53
CA SER A 55 12.94 -0.94 12.26
C SER A 55 11.88 -1.80 11.58
N ASP A 56 11.10 -2.54 12.38
CA ASP A 56 9.97 -3.32 11.86
C ASP A 56 8.77 -2.43 11.54
N LEU A 57 8.81 -1.14 11.90
CA LEU A 57 7.71 -0.19 11.72
C LEU A 57 6.38 -0.77 12.24
N PHE A 58 6.41 -1.53 13.33
CA PHE A 58 5.28 -2.34 13.81
C PHE A 58 3.91 -1.63 13.82
N PRO A 59 3.77 -0.35 14.22
CA PRO A 59 2.50 0.36 14.15
C PRO A 59 1.88 0.47 12.75
N PHE A 60 2.70 0.29 11.70
CA PHE A 60 2.31 0.36 10.29
C PHE A 60 2.33 -1.02 9.64
N SER A 61 3.35 -1.84 9.91
CA SER A 61 3.50 -3.16 9.29
C SER A 61 2.64 -4.23 9.96
N GLY A 62 2.34 -4.10 11.26
CA GLY A 62 1.71 -5.13 12.06
C GLY A 62 2.57 -6.37 12.28
N VAL A 63 3.86 -6.35 11.89
CA VAL A 63 4.75 -7.51 11.90
C VAL A 63 6.00 -7.20 12.73
N HIS A 64 6.42 -8.15 13.58
CA HIS A 64 7.70 -8.00 14.27
C HIS A 64 8.86 -8.57 13.47
N LYS A 65 10.04 -7.96 13.61
CA LYS A 65 11.27 -8.45 12.95
C LYS A 65 11.57 -9.93 13.24
N VAL A 66 11.16 -10.44 14.41
CA VAL A 66 11.35 -11.86 14.76
C VAL A 66 10.54 -12.80 13.87
N ASP A 67 9.37 -12.38 13.42
CA ASP A 67 8.47 -13.19 12.58
C ASP A 67 9.02 -13.33 11.16
N LEU A 68 9.81 -12.36 10.71
CA LEU A 68 10.42 -12.33 9.37
C LEU A 68 11.58 -13.32 9.20
N ARG A 69 12.26 -13.74 10.28
CA ARG A 69 13.47 -14.59 10.22
C ARG A 69 13.24 -16.01 9.67
N ARG A 70 11.99 -16.42 9.54
CA ARG A 70 11.59 -17.71 8.97
C ARG A 70 10.54 -17.54 7.87
N ALA A 71 10.31 -16.31 7.44
CA ALA A 71 9.41 -16.04 6.34
C ALA A 71 10.07 -16.51 5.03
N PRO A 72 9.29 -16.85 4.00
CA PRO A 72 9.84 -17.13 2.68
C PRO A 72 10.57 -15.91 2.11
N SER A 73 11.54 -16.17 1.24
CA SER A 73 12.25 -15.11 0.53
C SER A 73 11.33 -14.35 -0.43
N PHE A 74 11.71 -13.12 -0.78
CA PHE A 74 10.99 -12.32 -1.78
C PHE A 74 10.76 -13.11 -3.09
N ASP A 75 11.79 -13.81 -3.58
CA ASP A 75 11.72 -14.58 -4.83
C ASP A 75 10.73 -15.74 -4.77
N GLU A 76 10.57 -16.38 -3.62
CA GLU A 76 9.56 -17.43 -3.43
C GLU A 76 8.16 -16.85 -3.36
N VAL A 77 7.99 -15.72 -2.68
CA VAL A 77 6.69 -15.05 -2.56
C VAL A 77 6.23 -14.49 -3.90
N ILE A 78 7.09 -13.80 -4.64
CA ILE A 78 6.69 -13.19 -5.92
C ILE A 78 6.29 -14.24 -6.95
N LYS A 79 6.95 -15.41 -6.96
CA LYS A 79 6.54 -16.54 -7.82
C LYS A 79 5.12 -17.00 -7.52
N LYS A 80 4.75 -17.11 -6.24
CA LYS A 80 3.39 -17.49 -5.82
C LYS A 80 2.37 -16.41 -6.21
N VAL A 81 2.72 -15.14 -5.97
CA VAL A 81 1.88 -13.99 -6.34
C VAL A 81 1.63 -13.97 -7.85
N ILE A 82 2.67 -14.09 -8.68
CA ILE A 82 2.54 -14.12 -10.14
C ILE A 82 1.66 -15.30 -10.58
N ASN A 83 1.86 -16.49 -10.02
CA ASN A 83 1.04 -17.65 -10.36
C ASN A 83 -0.45 -17.43 -10.03
N ILE A 84 -0.74 -16.79 -8.89
CA ILE A 84 -2.11 -16.41 -8.53
C ILE A 84 -2.65 -15.41 -9.55
N LEU A 85 -1.94 -14.31 -9.80
CA LEU A 85 -2.39 -13.29 -10.75
C LEU A 85 -2.65 -13.88 -12.14
N HIS A 86 -1.77 -14.75 -12.64
CA HIS A 86 -1.96 -15.46 -13.91
C HIS A 86 -3.19 -16.37 -13.92
N SER A 87 -3.49 -17.06 -12.82
CA SER A 87 -4.68 -17.93 -12.73
C SER A 87 -6.00 -17.16 -12.81
N PHE A 88 -5.97 -15.86 -12.45
CA PHE A 88 -7.10 -14.94 -12.56
C PHE A 88 -6.98 -14.00 -13.76
N PHE A 89 -5.92 -14.11 -14.56
CA PHE A 89 -5.64 -13.15 -15.63
C PHE A 89 -6.61 -13.36 -16.80
N THR A 90 -7.39 -12.33 -17.06
CA THR A 90 -8.30 -12.21 -18.19
C THR A 90 -8.16 -10.79 -18.76
N PRO A 91 -8.62 -10.53 -20.00
CA PRO A 91 -8.66 -9.18 -20.54
C PRO A 91 -9.49 -8.18 -19.71
N THR A 92 -10.23 -8.64 -18.70
CA THR A 92 -11.05 -7.80 -17.82
C THR A 92 -10.59 -7.84 -16.35
N THR A 93 -9.39 -8.37 -16.06
CA THR A 93 -8.87 -8.48 -14.69
C THR A 93 -8.29 -7.16 -14.20
N LEU A 94 -8.86 -6.64 -13.12
CA LEU A 94 -8.47 -5.38 -12.49
C LEU A 94 -7.80 -5.66 -11.15
N ILE A 95 -6.72 -4.93 -10.86
CA ILE A 95 -6.17 -4.85 -9.51
C ILE A 95 -6.54 -3.49 -8.90
N VAL A 96 -7.12 -3.52 -7.70
CA VAL A 96 -7.54 -2.33 -6.94
C VAL A 96 -6.75 -2.21 -5.64
N GLY A 97 -6.46 -0.99 -5.20
CA GLY A 97 -5.87 -0.77 -3.87
C GLY A 97 -5.64 0.69 -3.51
N GLN A 98 -5.27 0.95 -2.25
CA GLN A 98 -4.96 2.28 -1.76
C GLN A 98 -3.50 2.63 -2.07
N SER A 99 -3.26 3.61 -2.93
CA SER A 99 -1.90 3.90 -3.43
C SER A 99 -1.23 2.70 -4.13
N ILE A 100 -2.04 1.92 -4.86
CA ILE A 100 -1.69 0.63 -5.48
C ILE A 100 -0.34 0.60 -6.22
N MET A 101 0.08 1.72 -6.79
CA MET A 101 1.37 1.82 -7.49
C MET A 101 2.57 1.48 -6.57
N SER A 102 2.48 1.79 -5.28
CA SER A 102 3.53 1.43 -4.30
C SER A 102 3.65 -0.09 -4.16
N ASP A 103 2.52 -0.80 -4.04
CA ASP A 103 2.47 -2.26 -3.92
C ASP A 103 2.99 -2.94 -5.18
N ILE A 104 2.55 -2.47 -6.36
CA ILE A 104 2.98 -2.98 -7.66
C ILE A 104 4.50 -2.81 -7.84
N ASN A 105 5.05 -1.64 -7.50
CA ASN A 105 6.49 -1.39 -7.59
C ASN A 105 7.29 -2.27 -6.62
N TRP A 106 6.81 -2.43 -5.39
CA TRP A 106 7.46 -3.28 -4.39
C TRP A 106 7.50 -4.75 -4.81
N MET A 107 6.42 -5.22 -5.43
CA MET A 107 6.31 -6.58 -5.93
C MET A 107 6.93 -6.75 -7.32
N LYS A 108 7.45 -5.69 -7.95
CA LYS A 108 8.00 -5.72 -9.31
C LYS A 108 6.99 -6.28 -10.33
N LEU A 109 5.72 -5.94 -10.13
CA LEU A 109 4.63 -6.30 -11.03
C LEU A 109 4.48 -5.23 -12.11
N GLU A 110 3.85 -5.61 -13.22
CA GLU A 110 3.71 -4.77 -14.40
C GLU A 110 2.29 -4.86 -14.96
N GLU A 111 1.67 -3.70 -15.20
CA GLU A 111 0.38 -3.59 -15.89
C GLU A 111 0.52 -4.01 -17.36
N GLY A 112 -0.49 -4.68 -17.90
CA GLY A 112 -0.46 -5.33 -19.22
C GLY A 112 0.24 -6.69 -19.24
N VAL A 113 1.04 -7.01 -18.22
CA VAL A 113 1.72 -8.32 -18.08
C VAL A 113 1.02 -9.17 -17.02
N HIS A 114 0.88 -8.63 -15.80
CA HIS A 114 0.36 -9.37 -14.64
C HIS A 114 -1.10 -9.02 -14.32
N CYS A 115 -1.60 -7.90 -14.84
CA CYS A 115 -3.00 -7.46 -14.71
C CYS A 115 -3.39 -6.60 -15.92
N ASN A 116 -4.68 -6.54 -16.25
CA ASN A 116 -5.12 -5.72 -17.38
C ASN A 116 -5.10 -4.23 -17.03
N ALA A 117 -5.55 -3.86 -15.84
CA ALA A 117 -5.47 -2.49 -15.37
C ALA A 117 -5.33 -2.35 -13.85
N LEU A 118 -4.77 -1.21 -13.44
CA LEU A 118 -4.60 -0.81 -12.03
C LEU A 118 -5.57 0.33 -11.67
N ILE A 119 -6.27 0.20 -10.53
CA ILE A 119 -7.19 1.24 -10.04
C ILE A 119 -6.78 1.66 -8.63
N GLY A 120 -6.39 2.93 -8.50
CA GLY A 120 -6.05 3.55 -7.22
C GLY A 120 -7.27 4.09 -6.49
N LEU A 121 -7.72 3.40 -5.44
CA LEU A 121 -8.91 3.78 -4.67
C LEU A 121 -8.78 5.17 -4.02
N GLY A 122 -7.57 5.57 -3.65
CA GLY A 122 -7.31 6.88 -3.06
C GLY A 122 -7.68 8.05 -3.98
N GLY A 123 -7.54 7.88 -5.30
CA GLY A 123 -7.96 8.86 -6.31
C GLY A 123 -9.48 8.85 -6.47
N GLU A 124 -10.05 7.66 -6.64
CA GLU A 124 -11.49 7.47 -6.83
C GLU A 124 -12.31 8.03 -5.68
N PHE A 125 -11.91 7.77 -4.43
CA PHE A 125 -12.63 8.22 -3.24
C PHE A 125 -12.11 9.56 -2.70
N THR A 126 -11.33 10.31 -3.48
CA THR A 126 -11.02 11.70 -3.08
C THR A 126 -12.32 12.47 -2.95
N THR A 127 -12.54 13.00 -1.74
CA THR A 127 -13.57 14.00 -1.53
C THR A 127 -13.05 15.30 -2.13
N PHE A 128 -13.85 15.98 -2.94
CA PHE A 128 -13.50 17.31 -3.43
C PHE A 128 -13.11 18.20 -2.25
N ASP A 129 -11.82 18.51 -2.14
CA ASP A 129 -11.31 19.54 -1.26
C ASP A 129 -10.93 20.72 -2.18
N PRO A 130 -11.59 21.89 -2.03
CA PRO A 130 -11.29 23.08 -2.83
C PRO A 130 -9.79 23.45 -2.82
N LYS A 131 -9.06 23.04 -1.78
CA LYS A 131 -7.62 23.27 -1.61
C LYS A 131 -6.74 22.45 -2.56
N TYR A 132 -7.23 21.32 -3.07
CA TYR A 132 -6.49 20.38 -3.94
C TYR A 132 -7.10 20.24 -5.35
N SER A 133 -8.03 21.12 -5.71
CA SER A 133 -8.69 21.14 -7.01
C SER A 133 -7.73 21.50 -8.15
N ASN A 134 -7.38 20.51 -8.98
CA ASN A 134 -7.07 20.77 -10.39
C ASN A 134 -8.39 20.67 -11.18
N ASN A 135 -8.68 21.69 -11.99
CA ASN A 135 -10.01 22.03 -12.54
C ASN A 135 -10.62 21.04 -13.57
N ASN A 136 -10.30 19.75 -13.57
CA ASN A 136 -10.53 18.90 -14.75
C ASN A 136 -11.42 17.66 -14.61
N ASP A 137 -12.12 17.40 -13.49
CA ASP A 137 -12.93 16.17 -13.40
C ASP A 137 -14.44 16.40 -13.30
N LYS A 138 -15.15 16.05 -14.39
CA LYS A 138 -16.60 15.97 -14.51
C LYS A 138 -17.04 14.49 -14.48
N GLY A 139 -17.51 14.00 -13.33
CA GLY A 139 -18.11 12.66 -13.23
C GLY A 139 -18.67 12.34 -11.85
N GLN A 140 -19.88 12.84 -11.51
CA GLN A 140 -20.31 12.97 -10.11
C GLN A 140 -21.48 12.11 -9.59
N SER A 141 -22.12 11.20 -10.35
CA SER A 141 -23.40 10.63 -9.84
C SER A 141 -23.30 9.36 -8.97
N LYS A 142 -22.41 8.40 -9.29
CA LYS A 142 -22.22 7.18 -8.47
C LYS A 142 -21.25 7.40 -7.31
N LEU A 143 -20.28 8.29 -7.51
CA LEU A 143 -19.30 8.66 -6.51
C LEU A 143 -19.95 9.38 -5.32
N GLU A 144 -20.92 10.26 -5.57
CA GLU A 144 -21.66 10.95 -4.50
C GLU A 144 -22.46 10.00 -3.60
N GLN A 145 -22.99 8.90 -4.15
CA GLN A 145 -23.72 7.91 -3.35
C GLN A 145 -22.76 7.13 -2.45
N ALA A 146 -21.62 6.69 -3.00
CA ALA A 146 -20.58 6.01 -2.22
C ALA A 146 -19.98 6.94 -1.15
N HIS A 147 -19.77 8.22 -1.50
CA HIS A 147 -19.30 9.26 -0.59
C HIS A 147 -20.28 9.49 0.57
N ARG A 148 -21.59 9.60 0.31
CA ARG A 148 -22.62 9.72 1.37
C ARG A 148 -22.69 8.50 2.28
N ALA A 149 -22.44 7.31 1.76
CA ALA A 149 -22.39 6.09 2.56
C ALA A 149 -21.14 6.07 3.47
N LEU A 150 -19.98 6.48 2.96
CA LEU A 150 -18.73 6.56 3.71
C LEU A 150 -18.79 7.58 4.85
N LEU A 151 -19.38 8.76 4.62
CA LEU A 151 -19.55 9.79 5.66
C LEU A 151 -20.47 9.36 6.82
N ARG A 152 -21.33 8.36 6.60
CA ARG A 152 -22.23 7.81 7.62
C ARG A 152 -21.62 6.63 8.38
N ALA A 153 -20.47 6.12 7.94
CA ALA A 153 -19.79 5.03 8.63
C ALA A 153 -19.20 5.55 9.96
N PRO A 154 -19.36 4.83 11.08
CA PRO A 154 -18.79 5.24 12.36
C PRO A 154 -17.26 5.25 12.30
N THR A 155 -16.67 6.44 12.28
CA THR A 155 -15.22 6.66 12.27
C THR A 155 -14.64 6.55 13.68
N LYS A 156 -14.60 5.34 14.23
CA LYS A 156 -13.63 5.01 15.30
C LYS A 156 -12.29 4.62 14.67
N ILE A 157 -11.71 5.51 13.88
CA ILE A 157 -10.32 5.39 13.44
C ILE A 157 -9.59 6.57 14.07
N LEU A 158 -8.72 6.28 15.03
CA LEU A 158 -7.79 7.27 15.55
C LEU A 158 -6.98 7.81 14.36
N PRO A 159 -6.93 9.14 14.14
CA PRO A 159 -6.22 9.67 13.00
C PRO A 159 -4.74 9.24 13.06
N PHE A 160 -4.26 8.68 11.95
CA PHE A 160 -2.86 8.30 11.69
C PHE A 160 -1.82 9.43 11.96
N GLY A 161 -2.29 10.65 12.25
CA GLY A 161 -1.50 11.89 12.35
C GLY A 161 -0.71 12.12 13.64
N ARG A 162 -0.35 11.09 14.43
CA ARG A 162 0.47 11.30 15.65
C ARG A 162 1.98 11.10 15.49
N PHE A 163 2.46 10.64 14.35
CA PHE A 163 3.90 10.48 14.14
C PHE A 163 4.51 11.71 13.44
N ASN A 164 5.49 12.34 14.09
CA ASN A 164 6.17 13.58 13.67
C ASN A 164 7.10 13.42 12.44
N GLY A 165 6.67 12.67 11.42
CA GLY A 165 7.46 12.37 10.23
C GLY A 165 8.66 11.43 10.48
N VAL A 166 8.88 10.98 11.72
CA VAL A 166 9.96 10.07 12.12
C VAL A 166 9.46 9.07 13.16
N TYR A 167 9.87 7.81 13.05
CA TYR A 167 9.65 6.74 14.04
C TYR A 167 10.90 5.88 14.12
N GLU A 168 11.40 5.59 15.32
CA GLU A 168 12.68 4.86 15.51
C GLU A 168 13.84 5.42 14.67
N LYS A 169 13.90 6.76 14.55
CA LYS A 169 14.85 7.51 13.69
C LYS A 169 14.67 7.28 12.18
N VAL A 170 13.70 6.47 11.77
CA VAL A 170 13.33 6.25 10.37
C VAL A 170 12.37 7.35 9.91
N CYS A 171 12.68 7.99 8.79
CA CYS A 171 11.80 8.97 8.15
C CYS A 171 10.54 8.30 7.61
N LEU A 172 9.37 8.77 8.02
CA LEU A 172 8.06 8.24 7.64
C LEU A 172 7.43 9.00 6.47
N SER A 173 8.17 9.85 5.75
CA SER A 173 7.60 10.64 4.65
C SER A 173 7.08 9.80 3.47
N ALA A 174 7.44 8.52 3.39
CA ALA A 174 6.78 7.54 2.52
C ALA A 174 5.27 7.40 2.84
N PHE A 175 4.90 7.52 4.11
CA PHE A 175 3.52 7.47 4.60
C PHE A 175 2.89 8.86 4.76
N ASN A 176 3.69 9.92 4.91
CA ASN A 176 3.23 11.29 5.11
C ASN A 176 4.01 12.30 4.23
N ARG A 177 3.48 12.55 3.03
CA ARG A 177 4.08 13.39 1.99
C ARG A 177 3.99 14.87 2.39
N GLY A 178 4.94 15.32 3.19
CA GLY A 178 5.03 16.71 3.66
C GLY A 178 6.05 16.95 4.76
N TYR A 179 6.56 15.89 5.38
CA TYR A 179 7.46 15.98 6.54
C TYR A 179 8.81 15.30 6.31
N CYS A 180 9.25 15.15 5.05
CA CYS A 180 10.55 14.56 4.76
C CYS A 180 11.68 15.42 5.35
N ARG A 181 12.54 14.78 6.15
CA ARG A 181 13.78 15.38 6.67
C ARG A 181 15.05 14.67 6.20
N CYS A 182 14.92 13.72 5.27
CA CYS A 182 16.07 13.04 4.68
C CYS A 182 16.98 14.07 3.98
N GLY A 183 18.28 14.01 4.24
CA GLY A 183 19.26 14.94 3.65
C GLY A 183 19.31 16.33 4.28
N GLN A 184 18.49 16.63 5.30
CA GLN A 184 18.61 17.88 6.07
C GLN A 184 19.68 17.73 7.17
N SER A 185 20.50 18.76 7.37
CA SER A 185 21.65 18.80 8.29
C SER A 185 21.32 18.68 9.79
N LEU A 186 20.08 18.38 10.16
CA LEU A 186 19.56 18.42 11.53
C LEU A 186 19.25 17.01 12.05
N VAL A 187 20.29 16.20 12.20
CA VAL A 187 20.24 14.97 13.03
C VAL A 187 20.91 15.18 14.39
N ASN A 188 21.58 16.32 14.63
CA ASN A 188 22.32 16.56 15.88
C ASN A 188 21.56 17.31 16.99
N GLU A 189 20.31 17.77 16.79
CA GLU A 189 19.63 18.65 17.78
C GLU A 189 18.31 18.11 18.37
N LEU A 190 18.16 16.79 18.54
CA LEU A 190 17.07 16.23 19.36
C LEU A 190 17.54 15.68 20.72
N HIS A 191 18.72 16.10 21.20
CA HIS A 191 19.28 15.69 22.50
C HIS A 191 19.38 16.81 23.55
N LYS A 192 18.74 17.95 23.36
CA LYS A 192 18.53 18.92 24.46
C LYS A 192 17.13 18.74 25.03
N ARG A 193 16.94 17.72 25.87
CA ARG A 193 15.87 17.76 26.88
C ARG A 193 16.22 18.90 27.85
N PRO A 194 15.33 19.85 28.16
CA PRO A 194 15.55 20.71 29.30
C PRO A 194 15.49 19.87 30.59
N LYS A 195 16.39 20.17 31.51
CA LYS A 195 16.41 19.65 32.88
C LYS A 195 15.16 20.07 33.64
#